data_AF-A0A524KJU3-F1
#
_entry.id   AF-A0A524KJU3-F1
#
_cell.length_a   1.000
_cell.length_b   1.000
_cell.length_c   1.000
_cell.angle_alpha   90.00
_cell.angle_beta   90.00
_cell.angle_gamma   90.00
#
_symmetry.space_group_name_H-M   'P 1'
#
loop_
_entity.id
_entity.type
_entity.pdbx_description
1 polymer ?
#
loop_
_entity_poly.entity_id
_entity_poly.type
_entity_poly.pdbx_seq_one_letter_code
_entity_poly.pdbx_strand_id
1 'polypeptide(L)'
;MEILTESEKTGVMPPAEALLFGSDDQHILSVWRINESGTLVGHLALALDVSLLPAIMSRVSVVDGYAELTQGIGSGKPLVLSRGGDTSVRHDVATVRAKVEGTPWRVAFWPGGRLAPPEPLIELPDWAIPAAGGTLLLVILLVVFLRNRAAARAEAAAAEAAREQRIEAAASEVAAKFAAGADGQAVSADGVEAAYAALDGPPPRNGIVVEEEAGAMGMPAEIFRAYDIRGIVDKGLTADIVRQIGRAIGAEAYDRGQQTIVVGRDGRNSGPQFQEALVEGLRATGRDVIDVGRVPTPVLYFATHYLNTGSGVRVTGSHNPPEYNGLKIMLGGDTLFGDDIQSLRKRAESGDFPSGKGKLQSMDVVDEYVRRVCEDVPVALGHSFRVVVDCGNGVAGEVAPKLLRALGHDVVELFCEVDGNFPNHHPDPSDPANLTYLIGTVKQQNADIGFAFDGDGDRLGVVDPGGRIIWPDMQMMLFAKDVLG
;
A
#
# COMPACT_ATOMS: atom_id res chain seq x y z
N MET A 1 -13.04 -21.86 -13.23
CA MET A 1 -13.14 -22.39 -14.61
C MET A 1 -14.58 -22.63 -15.04
N GLU A 2 -15.42 -23.32 -14.25
CA GLU A 2 -16.82 -23.62 -14.63
C GLU A 2 -17.67 -22.37 -14.95
N ILE A 3 -17.58 -21.31 -14.13
CA ILE A 3 -18.34 -20.05 -14.31
C ILE A 3 -18.04 -19.35 -15.65
N LEU A 4 -16.77 -19.40 -16.10
CA LEU A 4 -16.36 -18.81 -17.39
C LEU A 4 -16.87 -19.64 -18.56
N THR A 5 -16.77 -20.96 -18.46
CA THR A 5 -17.28 -21.89 -19.47
C THR A 5 -18.81 -21.84 -19.58
N GLU A 6 -19.52 -21.63 -18.48
CA GLU A 6 -20.98 -21.46 -18.47
C GLU A 6 -21.41 -20.14 -19.11
N SER A 7 -20.70 -19.04 -18.84
CA SER A 7 -20.88 -17.77 -19.53
C SER A 7 -20.77 -17.97 -21.05
N GLU A 8 -19.68 -18.57 -21.52
CA GLU A 8 -19.43 -18.82 -22.94
C GLU A 8 -20.55 -19.59 -23.63
N LYS A 9 -21.03 -20.67 -22.98
CA LYS A 9 -22.07 -21.55 -23.53
C LYS A 9 -23.46 -20.93 -23.55
N THR A 10 -23.82 -20.16 -22.53
CA THR A 10 -25.20 -19.67 -22.34
C THR A 10 -25.42 -18.28 -22.92
N GLY A 11 -24.36 -17.50 -23.15
CA GLY A 11 -24.49 -16.11 -23.59
C GLY A 11 -24.90 -15.14 -22.46
N VAL A 12 -25.12 -15.65 -21.24
CA VAL A 12 -25.61 -14.90 -20.09
C VAL A 12 -24.45 -14.61 -19.15
N MET A 13 -24.42 -13.42 -18.55
CA MET A 13 -23.43 -13.12 -17.50
C MET A 13 -23.72 -13.99 -16.28
N PRO A 14 -22.73 -14.73 -15.76
CA PRO A 14 -22.93 -15.52 -14.57
C PRO A 14 -23.10 -14.59 -13.37
N PRO A 15 -23.89 -14.99 -12.37
CA PRO A 15 -24.12 -14.17 -11.20
C PRO A 15 -22.82 -13.97 -10.39
N ALA A 16 -22.74 -12.88 -9.64
CA ALA A 16 -21.63 -12.69 -8.71
C ALA A 16 -21.78 -13.61 -7.48
N GLU A 17 -20.74 -14.35 -7.11
CA GLU A 17 -20.80 -15.37 -6.06
C GLU A 17 -19.59 -15.29 -5.11
N ALA A 18 -19.78 -15.65 -3.84
CA ALA A 18 -18.69 -15.86 -2.90
C ALA A 18 -18.14 -17.28 -3.07
N LEU A 19 -16.83 -17.41 -3.27
CA LEU A 19 -16.13 -18.66 -3.50
C LEU A 19 -15.12 -18.92 -2.37
N LEU A 20 -14.84 -20.21 -2.14
CA LEU A 20 -13.84 -20.68 -1.15
C LEU A 20 -14.06 -20.11 0.26
N PHE A 21 -15.32 -19.77 0.60
CA PHE A 21 -15.66 -19.08 1.83
C PHE A 21 -15.25 -19.88 3.08
N GLY A 22 -14.58 -19.20 4.02
CA GLY A 22 -14.01 -19.83 5.22
C GLY A 22 -12.61 -20.43 5.05
N SER A 23 -11.98 -20.24 3.87
CA SER A 23 -10.55 -20.48 3.66
C SER A 23 -9.79 -19.16 3.49
N ASP A 24 -8.46 -19.24 3.49
CA ASP A 24 -7.58 -18.08 3.26
C ASP A 24 -7.76 -17.48 1.85
N ASP A 25 -8.27 -18.27 0.90
CA ASP A 25 -8.50 -17.87 -0.50
C ASP A 25 -9.94 -17.39 -0.78
N GLN A 26 -10.72 -17.06 0.26
CA GLN A 26 -12.11 -16.62 0.08
C GLN A 26 -12.21 -15.30 -0.69
N HIS A 27 -13.10 -15.24 -1.68
CA HIS A 27 -13.31 -14.03 -2.47
C HIS A 27 -14.71 -13.99 -3.09
N ILE A 28 -15.16 -12.82 -3.52
CA ILE A 28 -16.35 -12.61 -4.34
C ILE A 28 -15.88 -12.52 -5.78
N LEU A 29 -16.36 -13.41 -6.64
CA LEU A 29 -16.04 -13.39 -8.06
C LEU A 29 -17.20 -12.77 -8.84
N SER A 30 -16.90 -11.77 -9.65
CA SER A 30 -17.81 -11.23 -10.67
C SER A 30 -17.15 -11.35 -12.04
N VAL A 31 -17.90 -11.83 -13.04
CA VAL A 31 -17.40 -12.02 -14.41
C VAL A 31 -18.27 -11.24 -15.37
N TRP A 32 -17.63 -10.42 -16.19
CA TRP A 32 -18.26 -9.58 -17.19
C TRP A 32 -17.83 -10.03 -18.57
N ARG A 33 -18.76 -10.02 -19.52
CA ARG A 33 -18.47 -10.29 -20.92
C ARG A 33 -18.04 -9.01 -21.61
N ILE A 34 -16.90 -9.03 -22.29
CA ILE A 34 -16.44 -7.94 -23.14
C ILE A 34 -16.83 -8.29 -24.57
N ASN A 35 -17.77 -7.55 -25.13
CA ASN A 35 -18.20 -7.72 -26.51
C ASN A 35 -17.77 -6.51 -27.35
N GLU A 36 -17.21 -6.77 -28.54
CA GLU A 36 -16.92 -5.75 -29.55
C GLU A 36 -17.77 -6.04 -30.79
N SER A 37 -18.55 -5.06 -31.24
CA SER A 37 -19.44 -5.20 -32.40
C SER A 37 -20.35 -6.45 -32.35
N GLY A 38 -20.84 -6.82 -31.16
CA GLY A 38 -21.70 -7.98 -30.94
C GLY A 38 -20.96 -9.33 -30.87
N THR A 39 -19.64 -9.34 -31.00
CA THR A 39 -18.79 -10.53 -30.87
C THR A 39 -18.12 -10.55 -29.51
N LEU A 40 -18.14 -11.70 -28.82
CA LEU A 40 -17.41 -11.87 -27.56
C LEU A 40 -15.91 -11.85 -27.82
N VAL A 41 -15.21 -10.87 -27.26
CA VAL A 41 -13.75 -10.72 -27.40
C VAL A 41 -12.99 -11.11 -26.14
N GLY A 42 -13.69 -11.28 -25.01
CA GLY A 42 -13.08 -11.77 -23.78
C GLY A 42 -14.00 -11.67 -22.55
N HIS A 43 -13.45 -12.03 -21.39
CA HIS A 43 -14.09 -11.86 -20.10
C HIS A 43 -13.23 -11.00 -19.19
N LEU A 44 -13.85 -10.10 -18.44
CA LEU A 44 -13.23 -9.43 -17.30
C LEU A 44 -13.68 -10.16 -16.03
N ALA A 45 -12.74 -10.74 -15.29
CA ALA A 45 -13.00 -11.34 -13.99
C ALA A 45 -12.48 -10.40 -12.90
N LEU A 46 -13.34 -10.05 -11.96
CA LEU A 46 -13.02 -9.25 -10.78
C LEU A 46 -13.19 -10.12 -9.53
N ALA A 47 -12.09 -10.35 -8.82
CA ALA A 47 -12.10 -10.98 -7.52
C ALA A 47 -11.99 -9.90 -6.43
N LEU A 48 -12.97 -9.86 -5.53
CA LEU A 48 -13.04 -8.90 -4.44
C LEU A 48 -12.94 -9.61 -3.10
N ASP A 49 -12.36 -8.94 -2.12
CA ASP A 49 -12.27 -9.45 -0.76
C ASP A 49 -13.66 -9.58 -0.12
N VAL A 50 -13.93 -10.71 0.56
CA VAL A 50 -15.23 -10.98 1.17
C VAL A 50 -15.54 -10.09 2.38
N SER A 51 -14.51 -9.51 3.02
CA SER A 51 -14.63 -8.56 4.14
C SER A 51 -15.39 -7.28 3.78
N LEU A 52 -15.53 -6.99 2.48
CA LEU A 52 -16.39 -5.91 2.00
C LEU A 52 -17.86 -6.13 2.38
N LEU A 53 -18.33 -7.38 2.51
CA LEU A 53 -19.73 -7.68 2.83
C LEU A 53 -20.09 -7.28 4.27
N PRO A 54 -19.30 -7.60 5.31
CA PRO A 54 -19.45 -7.00 6.64
C PRO A 54 -19.44 -5.48 6.64
N ALA A 55 -18.51 -4.83 5.91
CA ALA A 55 -18.40 -3.38 5.87
C ALA A 55 -19.60 -2.69 5.19
N ILE A 56 -20.18 -3.31 4.17
CA ILE A 56 -21.41 -2.86 3.52
C ILE A 56 -22.60 -3.06 4.48
N MET A 57 -22.70 -4.24 5.10
CA MET A 57 -23.80 -4.54 6.03
C MET A 57 -23.76 -3.69 7.29
N SER A 58 -22.59 -3.30 7.80
CA SER A 58 -22.49 -2.40 8.96
C SER A 58 -22.98 -0.98 8.67
N ARG A 59 -23.08 -0.59 7.39
CA ARG A 59 -23.65 0.68 6.95
C ARG A 59 -25.17 0.59 6.72
N VAL A 60 -25.73 -0.63 6.70
CA VAL A 60 -27.17 -0.87 6.65
C VAL A 60 -27.66 -0.96 8.10
N SER A 61 -28.31 0.11 8.58
CA SER A 61 -28.89 0.11 9.92
C SER A 61 -30.12 -0.82 9.94
N VAL A 62 -29.97 -2.01 10.52
CA VAL A 62 -31.08 -2.92 10.80
C VAL A 62 -31.79 -2.42 12.05
N VAL A 63 -32.75 -1.53 11.87
CA VAL A 63 -33.56 -0.98 12.97
C VAL A 63 -34.60 -2.03 13.37
N ASP A 64 -34.58 -2.45 14.64
CA ASP A 64 -35.57 -3.37 15.23
C ASP A 64 -35.70 -4.72 14.49
N GLY A 65 -34.58 -5.44 14.38
CA GLY A 65 -34.56 -6.79 13.82
C GLY A 65 -33.16 -7.35 13.61
N TYR A 66 -33.08 -8.47 12.91
CA TYR A 66 -31.87 -9.18 12.55
C TYR A 66 -31.89 -9.56 11.07
N ALA A 67 -30.78 -9.35 10.37
CA ALA A 67 -30.63 -9.67 8.97
C ALA A 67 -29.39 -10.53 8.71
N GLU A 68 -29.54 -11.50 7.80
CA GLU A 68 -28.44 -12.29 7.23
C GLU A 68 -28.42 -12.12 5.71
N LEU A 69 -27.24 -11.87 5.16
CA LEU A 69 -26.96 -12.08 3.75
C LEU A 69 -26.45 -13.50 3.57
N THR A 70 -27.12 -14.29 2.74
CA THR A 70 -26.84 -15.73 2.59
C THR A 70 -26.63 -16.11 1.13
N GLN A 71 -25.80 -17.12 0.86
CA GLN A 71 -25.65 -17.76 -0.44
C GLN A 71 -26.13 -19.21 -0.38
N GLY A 72 -26.95 -19.62 -1.34
CA GLY A 72 -27.38 -21.02 -1.44
C GLY A 72 -26.22 -21.93 -1.87
N ILE A 73 -26.09 -23.10 -1.24
CA ILE A 73 -25.09 -24.12 -1.62
C ILE A 73 -25.82 -25.46 -1.83
N GLY A 74 -26.22 -25.74 -3.08
CA GLY A 74 -26.87 -27.01 -3.46
C GLY A 74 -27.96 -27.48 -2.49
N SER A 75 -27.86 -28.72 -2.01
CA SER A 75 -28.77 -29.31 -1.01
C SER A 75 -28.36 -29.05 0.46
N GLY A 76 -27.36 -28.20 0.70
CA GLY A 76 -26.82 -27.89 2.03
C GLY A 76 -27.53 -26.71 2.72
N LYS A 77 -27.10 -26.42 3.97
CA LYS A 77 -27.52 -25.20 4.66
C LYS A 77 -26.93 -23.98 3.93
N PRO A 78 -27.71 -22.90 3.72
CA PRO A 78 -27.19 -21.67 3.11
C PRO A 78 -25.99 -21.14 3.89
N LEU A 79 -24.97 -20.69 3.15
CA LEU A 79 -23.81 -20.03 3.70
C LEU A 79 -24.18 -18.62 4.16
N VAL A 80 -23.85 -18.24 5.40
CA VAL A 80 -24.09 -16.88 5.90
C VAL A 80 -22.85 -16.03 5.59
N LEU A 81 -22.99 -15.11 4.65
CA LEU A 81 -21.90 -14.25 4.16
C LEU A 81 -21.67 -13.04 5.09
N SER A 82 -22.75 -12.49 5.64
CA SER A 82 -22.69 -11.35 6.56
C SER A 82 -23.98 -11.25 7.38
N ARG A 83 -23.92 -10.56 8.52
CA ARG A 83 -25.01 -10.42 9.49
C ARG A 83 -25.06 -9.04 10.12
N GLY A 84 -26.23 -8.58 10.54
CA GLY A 84 -26.40 -7.33 11.28
C GLY A 84 -27.71 -7.29 12.06
N GLY A 85 -27.76 -6.48 13.13
CA GLY A 85 -28.92 -6.35 14.01
C GLY A 85 -28.86 -7.25 15.26
N ASP A 86 -30.00 -7.40 15.95
CA ASP A 86 -30.09 -8.11 17.23
C ASP A 86 -30.28 -9.63 17.05
N THR A 87 -29.24 -10.41 17.30
CA THR A 87 -29.30 -11.88 17.20
C THR A 87 -30.36 -12.54 18.08
N SER A 88 -30.86 -11.88 19.12
CA SER A 88 -31.87 -12.43 20.04
C SER A 88 -33.23 -12.68 19.37
N VAL A 89 -33.52 -11.97 18.27
CA VAL A 89 -34.79 -12.10 17.54
C VAL A 89 -34.77 -13.17 16.44
N ARG A 90 -33.60 -13.78 16.22
CA ARG A 90 -33.40 -14.81 15.20
C ARG A 90 -34.00 -16.15 15.67
N HIS A 91 -35.04 -16.61 14.98
CA HIS A 91 -35.67 -17.92 15.18
C HIS A 91 -35.57 -18.80 13.92
N ASP A 92 -36.13 -20.01 13.94
CA ASP A 92 -35.84 -21.07 12.96
C ASP A 92 -36.08 -20.69 11.48
N VAL A 93 -37.08 -19.86 11.19
CA VAL A 93 -37.42 -19.42 9.82
C VAL A 93 -37.49 -17.91 9.75
N ALA A 94 -36.73 -17.29 8.86
CA ALA A 94 -36.81 -15.85 8.62
C ALA A 94 -38.21 -15.41 8.18
N THR A 95 -38.69 -14.32 8.76
CA THR A 95 -40.01 -13.73 8.45
C THR A 95 -40.05 -13.17 7.03
N VAL A 96 -38.95 -12.59 6.56
CA VAL A 96 -38.81 -12.09 5.19
C VAL A 96 -37.60 -12.73 4.54
N ARG A 97 -37.76 -13.16 3.28
CA ARG A 97 -36.67 -13.63 2.42
C ARG A 97 -36.75 -12.94 1.07
N ALA A 98 -35.72 -12.20 0.70
CA ALA A 98 -35.62 -11.51 -0.58
C ALA A 98 -34.39 -12.02 -1.35
N LYS A 99 -34.55 -12.29 -2.65
CA LYS A 99 -33.41 -12.61 -3.54
C LYS A 99 -32.71 -11.30 -3.92
N VAL A 100 -31.38 -11.31 -3.92
CA VAL A 100 -30.58 -10.21 -4.47
C VAL A 100 -30.39 -10.49 -5.95
N GLU A 101 -30.96 -9.64 -6.81
CA GLU A 101 -30.90 -9.81 -8.27
C GLU A 101 -29.45 -9.84 -8.78
N GLY A 102 -29.20 -10.63 -9.82
CA GLY A 102 -27.85 -10.82 -10.38
C GLY A 102 -26.89 -11.62 -9.50
N THR A 103 -27.36 -12.20 -8.39
CA THR A 103 -26.55 -13.02 -7.47
C THR A 103 -27.32 -14.30 -7.06
N PRO A 104 -26.64 -15.33 -6.52
CA PRO A 104 -27.30 -16.42 -5.81
C PRO A 104 -27.70 -16.03 -4.38
N TRP A 105 -27.50 -14.76 -3.98
CA TRP A 105 -27.67 -14.32 -2.61
C TRP A 105 -29.12 -14.05 -2.24
N ARG A 106 -29.40 -14.21 -0.95
CA ARG A 106 -30.68 -13.88 -0.34
C ARG A 106 -30.46 -13.13 0.95
N VAL A 107 -31.29 -12.12 1.18
CA VAL A 107 -31.43 -11.47 2.48
C VAL A 107 -32.52 -12.21 3.25
N ALA A 108 -32.18 -12.70 4.43
CA ALA A 108 -33.11 -13.26 5.41
C ALA A 108 -33.26 -12.26 6.55
N PHE A 109 -34.49 -11.89 6.90
CA PHE A 109 -34.76 -10.89 7.93
C PHE A 109 -35.79 -11.38 8.96
N TRP A 110 -35.49 -11.10 10.23
CA TRP A 110 -36.31 -11.38 11.40
C TRP A 110 -36.60 -10.05 12.10
N PRO A 111 -37.84 -9.55 12.11
CA PRO A 111 -38.19 -8.33 12.82
C PRO A 111 -38.17 -8.55 14.35
N GLY A 112 -37.87 -7.49 15.11
CA GLY A 112 -37.95 -7.51 16.58
C GLY A 112 -39.38 -7.47 17.13
N GLY A 113 -40.38 -7.23 16.28
CA GLY A 113 -41.81 -7.25 16.61
C GLY A 113 -42.69 -7.93 15.54
N ARG A 114 -43.97 -8.19 15.86
CA ARG A 114 -44.96 -8.73 14.89
C ARG A 114 -45.24 -7.69 13.80
N LEU A 115 -44.70 -7.89 12.60
CA LEU A 115 -45.13 -7.16 11.41
C LEU A 115 -46.53 -7.64 10.98
N ALA A 116 -47.49 -6.72 10.89
CA ALA A 116 -48.71 -6.93 10.11
C ALA A 116 -48.32 -7.05 8.63
N PRO A 117 -49.00 -7.87 7.80
CA PRO A 117 -48.64 -7.99 6.40
C PRO A 117 -48.87 -6.63 5.71
N PRO A 118 -47.95 -6.16 4.85
CA PRO A 118 -48.15 -4.92 4.14
C PRO A 118 -49.27 -5.10 3.10
N GLU A 119 -50.22 -4.15 3.07
CA GLU A 119 -51.15 -4.03 1.93
C GLU A 119 -50.39 -3.66 0.65
N PRO A 120 -50.83 -4.12 -0.53
CA PRO A 120 -50.09 -3.92 -1.76
C PRO A 120 -50.24 -2.47 -2.24
N LEU A 121 -49.15 -1.71 -2.20
CA LEU A 121 -49.06 -0.44 -2.90
C LEU A 121 -48.48 -0.69 -4.30
N ILE A 122 -49.38 -0.58 -5.29
CA ILE A 122 -49.15 -0.36 -6.72
C ILE A 122 -48.80 -1.61 -7.55
N GLU A 123 -49.76 -2.07 -8.36
CA GLU A 123 -49.49 -2.92 -9.53
C GLU A 123 -48.88 -2.07 -10.65
N LEU A 124 -47.63 -2.36 -11.05
CA LEU A 124 -47.02 -1.78 -12.25
C LEU A 124 -46.97 -2.86 -13.35
N PRO A 125 -47.28 -2.50 -14.61
CA PRO A 125 -47.33 -3.47 -15.71
C PRO A 125 -45.94 -3.96 -16.13
N ASP A 126 -45.88 -5.22 -16.56
CA ASP A 126 -44.69 -6.07 -16.75
C ASP A 126 -43.59 -5.55 -17.71
N TRP A 127 -43.78 -4.41 -18.37
CA TRP A 127 -42.79 -3.82 -19.28
C TRP A 127 -41.96 -2.67 -18.66
N ALA A 128 -42.29 -2.23 -17.44
CA ALA A 128 -41.67 -1.03 -16.83
C ALA A 128 -40.45 -1.27 -15.92
N ILE A 129 -39.93 -2.51 -15.82
CA ILE A 129 -38.91 -2.88 -14.82
C ILE A 129 -37.43 -2.99 -15.32
N PRO A 130 -37.04 -2.99 -16.62
CA PRO A 130 -35.61 -3.15 -16.95
C PRO A 130 -34.72 -1.92 -16.71
N ALA A 131 -35.23 -0.78 -16.23
CA ALA A 131 -34.45 0.46 -16.12
C ALA A 131 -34.28 1.03 -14.70
N ALA A 132 -34.86 0.42 -13.66
CA ALA A 132 -34.85 1.03 -12.31
C ALA A 132 -33.70 0.59 -11.40
N GLY A 133 -33.23 -0.67 -11.49
CA GLY A 133 -32.19 -1.20 -10.59
C GLY A 133 -30.79 -0.64 -10.83
N GLY A 134 -30.37 -0.59 -12.09
CA GLY A 134 -29.06 -0.01 -12.47
C GLY A 134 -29.01 1.51 -12.31
N THR A 135 -30.12 2.19 -12.61
CA THR A 135 -30.22 3.65 -12.48
C THR A 135 -30.29 4.08 -11.03
N LEU A 136 -30.94 3.33 -10.13
CA LEU A 136 -30.95 3.66 -8.70
C LEU A 136 -29.56 3.48 -8.08
N LEU A 137 -28.82 2.41 -8.43
CA LEU A 137 -27.45 2.22 -7.95
C LEU A 137 -26.48 3.27 -8.54
N LEU A 138 -26.58 3.59 -9.83
CA LEU A 138 -25.77 4.65 -10.45
C LEU A 138 -26.14 6.04 -9.95
N VAL A 139 -27.42 6.33 -9.67
CA VAL A 139 -27.85 7.59 -9.05
C VAL A 139 -27.41 7.66 -7.60
N ILE A 140 -27.45 6.56 -6.84
CA ILE A 140 -26.90 6.51 -5.47
C ILE A 140 -25.39 6.69 -5.50
N LEU A 141 -24.66 6.01 -6.40
CA LEU A 141 -23.21 6.16 -6.56
C LEU A 141 -22.84 7.56 -7.06
N LEU A 142 -23.61 8.16 -7.96
CA LEU A 142 -23.43 9.52 -8.44
C LEU A 142 -23.77 10.56 -7.35
N VAL A 143 -24.81 10.35 -6.56
CA VAL A 143 -25.16 11.21 -5.41
C VAL A 143 -24.12 11.08 -4.30
N VAL A 144 -23.56 9.89 -4.07
CA VAL A 144 -22.45 9.66 -3.13
C VAL A 144 -21.16 10.30 -3.66
N PHE A 145 -20.86 10.16 -4.96
CA PHE A 145 -19.71 10.79 -5.59
C PHE A 145 -19.82 12.32 -5.58
N LEU A 146 -20.98 12.88 -5.93
CA LEU A 146 -21.25 14.32 -5.90
C LEU A 146 -21.31 14.87 -4.46
N ARG A 147 -21.85 14.12 -3.48
CA ARG A 147 -21.79 14.51 -2.05
C ARG A 147 -20.38 14.44 -1.49
N ASN A 148 -19.57 13.45 -1.86
CA ASN A 148 -18.17 13.36 -1.43
C ASN A 148 -17.33 14.47 -2.08
N ARG A 149 -17.64 14.86 -3.33
CA ARG A 149 -16.97 16.00 -3.98
C ARG A 149 -17.42 17.35 -3.42
N ALA A 150 -18.70 17.48 -3.04
CA ALA A 150 -19.23 18.67 -2.38
C ALA A 150 -18.75 18.78 -0.93
N ALA A 151 -18.62 17.67 -0.21
CA ALA A 151 -18.05 17.61 1.14
C ALA A 151 -16.55 17.91 1.13
N ALA A 152 -15.78 17.35 0.19
CA ALA A 152 -14.36 17.68 0.01
C ALA A 152 -14.15 19.14 -0.42
N ARG A 153 -15.05 19.72 -1.24
CA ARG A 153 -15.03 21.15 -1.57
C ARG A 153 -15.49 22.03 -0.42
N ALA A 154 -16.43 21.58 0.41
CA ALA A 154 -16.90 22.31 1.59
C ALA A 154 -15.87 22.26 2.72
N GLU A 155 -15.15 21.15 2.91
CA GLU A 155 -14.01 21.04 3.82
C GLU A 155 -12.83 21.87 3.32
N ALA A 156 -12.52 21.85 2.02
CA ALA A 156 -11.49 22.70 1.43
C ALA A 156 -11.85 24.19 1.54
N ALA A 157 -13.10 24.58 1.25
CA ALA A 157 -13.58 25.95 1.38
C ALA A 157 -13.71 26.39 2.85
N ALA A 158 -14.06 25.49 3.77
CA ALA A 158 -14.09 25.77 5.21
C ALA A 158 -12.67 25.87 5.78
N ALA A 159 -11.71 25.07 5.29
CA ALA A 159 -10.30 25.19 5.64
C ALA A 159 -9.69 26.49 5.09
N GLU A 160 -10.08 26.91 3.88
CA GLU A 160 -9.65 28.16 3.26
C GLU A 160 -10.28 29.38 3.92
N ALA A 161 -11.59 29.35 4.23
CA ALA A 161 -12.26 30.40 5.00
C ALA A 161 -11.76 30.50 6.46
N ALA A 162 -11.45 29.37 7.10
CA ALA A 162 -10.83 29.35 8.42
C ALA A 162 -9.39 29.87 8.38
N ARG A 163 -8.66 29.62 7.28
CA ARG A 163 -7.33 30.18 7.04
C ARG A 163 -7.39 31.69 6.80
N GLU A 164 -8.33 32.17 5.99
CA GLU A 164 -8.54 33.61 5.75
C GLU A 164 -8.98 34.35 7.03
N GLN A 165 -9.89 33.80 7.82
CA GLN A 165 -10.28 34.38 9.12
C GLN A 165 -9.12 34.39 10.12
N ARG A 166 -8.24 33.36 10.11
CA ARG A 166 -7.02 33.35 10.94
C ARG A 166 -5.98 34.36 10.45
N ILE A 167 -5.83 34.53 9.14
CA ILE A 167 -4.96 35.55 8.55
C ILE A 167 -5.49 36.96 8.86
N GLU A 168 -6.80 37.19 8.82
CA GLU A 168 -7.43 38.47 9.12
C GLU A 168 -7.39 38.79 10.63
N ALA A 169 -7.61 37.79 11.50
CA ALA A 169 -7.43 37.92 12.94
C ALA A 169 -5.96 38.19 13.31
N ALA A 170 -5.01 37.48 12.70
CA ALA A 170 -3.58 37.72 12.88
C ALA A 170 -3.16 39.10 12.34
N ALA A 171 -3.68 39.52 11.18
CA ALA A 171 -3.44 40.84 10.63
C ALA A 171 -4.03 41.96 11.50
N SER A 172 -5.19 41.73 12.13
CA SER A 172 -5.81 42.66 13.08
C SER A 172 -5.04 42.74 14.40
N GLU A 173 -4.50 41.62 14.89
CA GLU A 173 -3.65 41.57 16.09
C GLU A 173 -2.29 42.24 15.85
N VAL A 174 -1.70 42.04 14.67
CA VAL A 174 -0.48 42.74 14.23
C VAL A 174 -0.75 44.22 14.06
N ALA A 175 -1.86 44.63 13.42
CA ALA A 175 -2.26 46.02 13.29
C ALA A 175 -2.54 46.70 14.65
N ALA A 176 -3.13 45.98 15.61
CA ALA A 176 -3.34 46.46 16.98
C ALA A 176 -2.01 46.62 17.76
N LYS A 177 -1.04 45.72 17.55
CA LYS A 177 0.33 45.84 18.10
C LYS A 177 1.11 47.00 17.46
N PHE A 178 0.89 47.29 16.18
CA PHE A 178 1.44 48.47 15.50
C PHE A 178 0.77 49.78 15.95
N ALA A 179 -0.53 49.78 16.24
CA ALA A 179 -1.26 50.95 16.73
C ALA A 179 -0.99 51.29 18.20
N ALA A 180 -0.61 50.29 19.02
CA ALA A 180 -0.26 50.47 20.43
C ALA A 180 1.22 50.84 20.66
N GLY A 181 2.06 50.77 19.61
CA GLY A 181 3.49 51.08 19.64
C GLY A 181 3.80 52.41 18.97
N ALA A 182 3.38 53.53 19.56
CA ALA A 182 3.97 54.82 19.26
C ALA A 182 5.33 54.93 19.99
N ASP A 183 6.35 54.30 19.42
CA ASP A 183 7.74 54.79 19.46
C ASP A 183 8.59 53.93 18.51
N GLY A 184 9.12 54.59 17.47
CA GLY A 184 9.72 53.93 16.31
C GLY A 184 11.03 53.21 16.61
N GLN A 185 10.98 51.88 16.62
CA GLN A 185 12.14 51.02 16.34
C GLN A 185 11.73 49.86 15.41
N ALA A 186 12.52 49.65 14.35
CA ALA A 186 12.29 48.64 13.33
C ALA A 186 12.44 47.21 13.89
N VAL A 187 11.48 46.33 13.56
CA VAL A 187 11.43 44.93 14.02
C VAL A 187 12.28 44.03 13.12
N SER A 188 13.11 43.17 13.70
CA SER A 188 13.99 42.22 12.97
C SER A 188 13.23 40.98 12.46
N ALA A 189 13.79 40.32 11.45
CA ALA A 189 13.22 39.18 10.74
C ALA A 189 12.83 37.97 11.64
N ASP A 190 13.47 37.83 12.80
CA ASP A 190 13.19 36.76 13.78
C ASP A 190 11.78 36.86 14.39
N GLY A 191 11.19 38.06 14.43
CA GLY A 191 9.85 38.27 15.00
C GLY A 191 8.70 37.76 14.11
N VAL A 192 8.94 37.62 12.81
CA VAL A 192 7.92 37.15 11.85
C VAL A 192 7.86 35.62 11.83
N GLU A 193 9.00 34.95 12.05
CA GLU A 193 9.12 33.49 12.05
C GLU A 193 8.51 32.88 13.33
N ALA A 194 8.63 33.56 14.47
CA ALA A 194 7.98 33.16 15.72
C ALA A 194 6.44 33.26 15.68
N ALA A 195 5.88 34.17 14.90
CA ALA A 195 4.43 34.32 14.75
C ALA A 195 3.82 33.22 13.87
N TYR A 196 4.57 32.72 12.89
CA TYR A 196 4.16 31.56 12.07
C TYR A 196 4.19 30.24 12.86
N ALA A 197 5.18 30.05 13.75
CA ALA A 197 5.28 28.85 14.59
C ALA A 197 4.13 28.71 15.61
N ALA A 198 3.50 29.82 16.02
CA ALA A 198 2.38 29.82 16.97
C ALA A 198 1.02 29.38 16.35
N LEU A 199 0.93 29.28 15.02
CA LEU A 199 -0.30 28.87 14.30
C LEU A 199 -0.45 27.34 14.17
N ASP A 200 0.64 26.58 14.37
CA ASP A 200 0.69 25.12 14.18
C ASP A 200 0.94 24.33 15.50
N GLY A 201 0.87 24.99 16.66
CA GLY A 201 0.99 24.33 17.97
C GLY A 201 -0.36 23.95 18.61
N PRO A 202 -0.49 22.84 19.35
CA PRO A 202 -1.68 22.56 20.15
C PRO A 202 -1.84 23.61 21.29
N PRO A 203 -3.06 23.89 21.77
CA PRO A 203 -3.30 24.95 22.74
C PRO A 203 -2.58 24.69 24.08
N PRO A 204 -2.17 25.75 24.82
CA PRO A 204 -1.51 25.58 26.10
C PRO A 204 -2.50 24.96 27.10
N ARG A 205 -2.13 23.78 27.63
CA ARG A 205 -2.85 23.17 28.74
C ARG A 205 -2.47 23.91 30.03
N ASN A 206 -3.45 24.59 30.61
CA ASN A 206 -3.34 25.09 31.97
C ASN A 206 -3.20 23.91 32.95
N GLY A 207 -2.01 23.83 33.56
CA GLY A 207 -1.75 23.41 34.93
C GLY A 207 -2.50 22.20 35.47
N ILE A 208 -1.90 21.02 35.30
CA ILE A 208 -1.75 20.06 36.39
C ILE A 208 -0.29 19.59 36.33
N VAL A 209 0.50 19.96 37.35
CA VAL A 209 1.82 19.35 37.56
C VAL A 209 1.54 17.93 38.04
N VAL A 210 1.74 16.96 37.15
CA VAL A 210 2.00 15.59 37.55
C VAL A 210 3.48 15.39 37.29
N GLU A 211 4.23 15.13 38.36
CA GLU A 211 5.63 14.71 38.24
C GLU A 211 5.65 13.41 37.43
N GLU A 212 6.11 13.49 36.17
CA GLU A 212 6.19 12.34 35.27
C GLU A 212 7.52 11.63 35.54
N GLU A 213 7.44 10.50 36.25
CA GLU A 213 8.48 9.48 36.23
C GLU A 213 8.78 9.09 34.77
N ALA A 214 10.06 8.92 34.43
CA ALA A 214 10.57 8.72 33.06
C ALA A 214 9.69 7.79 32.18
N GLY A 215 8.83 8.39 31.37
CA GLY A 215 7.77 7.73 30.60
C GLY A 215 8.23 7.15 29.25
N ALA A 216 7.61 6.04 28.86
CA ALA A 216 7.85 5.31 27.61
C ALA A 216 7.78 6.20 26.36
N MET A 217 8.75 6.04 25.45
CA MET A 217 8.74 6.69 24.14
C MET A 217 7.54 6.19 23.33
N GLY A 218 6.56 7.06 23.09
CA GLY A 218 5.37 6.71 22.29
C GLY A 218 5.74 6.38 20.84
N MET A 219 5.27 5.25 20.32
CA MET A 219 5.45 4.88 18.92
C MET A 219 4.32 5.49 18.06
N PRO A 220 4.63 6.28 17.01
CA PRO A 220 3.60 6.85 16.14
C PRO A 220 2.84 5.74 15.41
N ALA A 221 1.59 5.49 15.77
CA ALA A 221 0.79 4.38 15.25
C ALA A 221 0.76 4.33 13.72
N GLU A 222 0.71 5.51 13.10
CA GLU A 222 0.56 5.73 11.68
C GLU A 222 1.74 5.24 10.85
N ILE A 223 2.95 5.06 11.41
CA ILE A 223 4.08 4.55 10.60
C ILE A 223 4.02 3.05 10.39
N PHE A 224 3.24 2.31 11.19
CA PHE A 224 3.08 0.87 11.10
C PHE A 224 1.94 0.54 10.14
N ARG A 225 2.28 0.34 8.85
CA ARG A 225 1.33 0.09 7.77
C ARG A 225 1.00 -1.40 7.66
N ALA A 226 0.23 -1.76 6.63
CA ALA A 226 -0.18 -3.14 6.40
C ALA A 226 0.96 -4.06 5.93
N TYR A 227 1.97 -3.57 5.22
CA TYR A 227 3.02 -4.42 4.62
C TYR A 227 4.43 -4.02 5.05
N ASP A 228 4.59 -2.84 5.64
CA ASP A 228 5.88 -2.26 5.99
C ASP A 228 5.74 -1.21 7.08
N ILE A 229 6.87 -0.63 7.49
CA ILE A 229 6.92 0.59 8.30
C ILE A 229 7.30 1.74 7.38
N ARG A 230 6.53 2.84 7.40
CA ARG A 230 6.67 3.99 6.49
C ARG A 230 6.36 5.29 7.19
N GLY A 231 7.30 6.24 7.16
CA GLY A 231 7.10 7.57 7.76
C GLY A 231 7.95 8.66 7.13
N ILE A 232 7.63 9.90 7.48
CA ILE A 232 8.43 11.08 7.10
C ILE A 232 9.55 11.25 8.13
N VAL A 233 10.77 11.43 7.61
CA VAL A 233 12.00 11.66 8.38
C VAL A 233 11.79 12.87 9.32
N ASP A 234 12.27 12.74 10.56
CA ASP A 234 12.20 13.77 11.62
C ASP A 234 10.79 14.22 12.07
N LYS A 235 9.72 13.65 11.49
CA LYS A 235 8.33 13.87 11.93
C LYS A 235 7.73 12.64 12.59
N GLY A 236 7.63 11.54 11.84
CA GLY A 236 7.07 10.27 12.31
C GLY A 236 8.10 9.15 12.39
N LEU A 237 9.23 9.29 11.70
CA LEU A 237 10.31 8.31 11.67
C LEU A 237 11.62 9.02 12.03
N THR A 238 12.11 8.79 13.24
CA THR A 238 13.39 9.32 13.74
C THR A 238 14.38 8.19 13.97
N ALA A 239 15.67 8.51 14.11
CA ALA A 239 16.69 7.50 14.44
C ALA A 239 16.37 6.76 15.75
N ASP A 240 15.84 7.46 16.76
CA ASP A 240 15.46 6.83 18.03
C ASP A 240 14.30 5.85 17.88
N ILE A 241 13.29 6.21 17.09
CA ILE A 241 12.17 5.33 16.74
C ILE A 241 12.69 4.10 15.98
N VAL A 242 13.56 4.30 14.97
CA VAL A 242 14.15 3.20 14.20
C VAL A 242 14.99 2.27 15.08
N ARG A 243 15.72 2.81 16.06
CA ARG A 243 16.48 2.00 17.04
C ARG A 243 15.55 1.16 17.91
N GLN A 244 14.45 1.72 18.39
CA GLN A 244 13.47 0.97 19.18
C GLN A 244 12.75 -0.10 18.35
N ILE A 245 12.41 0.21 17.10
CA ILE A 245 11.89 -0.79 16.16
C ILE A 245 12.93 -1.89 15.91
N GLY A 246 14.22 -1.54 15.78
CA GLY A 246 15.31 -2.51 15.69
C GLY A 246 15.37 -3.46 16.88
N ARG A 247 15.10 -2.97 18.10
CA ARG A 247 14.97 -3.84 19.28
C ARG A 247 13.74 -4.73 19.22
N ALA A 248 12.59 -4.20 18.79
CA ALA A 248 11.39 -5.01 18.62
C ALA A 248 11.58 -6.13 17.57
N ILE A 249 12.21 -5.82 16.43
CA ILE A 249 12.56 -6.82 15.40
C ILE A 249 13.55 -7.83 15.96
N GLY A 250 14.56 -7.40 16.70
CA GLY A 250 15.55 -8.29 17.28
C GLY A 250 14.96 -9.26 18.32
N ALA A 251 13.99 -8.78 19.09
CA ALA A 251 13.22 -9.60 20.04
C ALA A 251 12.31 -10.61 19.32
N GLU A 252 11.61 -10.21 18.26
CA GLU A 252 10.81 -11.11 17.43
C GLU A 252 11.69 -12.18 16.76
N ALA A 253 12.85 -11.78 16.24
CA ALA A 253 13.83 -12.71 15.68
C ALA A 253 14.37 -13.70 16.73
N TYR A 254 14.57 -13.26 17.98
CA TYR A 254 14.93 -14.13 19.08
C TYR A 254 13.88 -15.21 19.31
N ASP A 255 12.60 -14.83 19.38
CA ASP A 255 11.49 -15.77 19.60
C ASP A 255 11.33 -16.77 18.44
N ARG A 256 11.63 -16.35 17.21
CA ARG A 256 11.65 -17.20 16.01
C ARG A 256 12.94 -18.03 15.86
N GLY A 257 13.85 -17.98 16.83
CA GLY A 257 15.13 -18.70 16.79
C GLY A 257 16.12 -18.19 15.73
N GLN A 258 15.91 -16.99 15.18
CA GLN A 258 16.75 -16.37 14.16
C GLN A 258 17.89 -15.59 14.81
N GLN A 259 19.14 -16.05 14.62
CA GLN A 259 20.32 -15.43 15.26
C GLN A 259 20.90 -14.26 14.46
N THR A 260 20.89 -14.35 13.14
CA THR A 260 21.58 -13.41 12.25
C THR A 260 20.60 -12.72 11.32
N ILE A 261 20.70 -11.40 11.20
CA ILE A 261 19.82 -10.57 10.38
C ILE A 261 20.67 -9.79 9.38
N VAL A 262 20.33 -9.87 8.11
CA VAL A 262 20.96 -9.07 7.05
C VAL A 262 20.33 -7.68 7.04
N VAL A 263 21.13 -6.61 6.95
CA VAL A 263 20.64 -5.23 6.89
C VAL A 263 21.20 -4.55 5.66
N GLY A 264 20.35 -3.77 4.98
CA GLY A 264 20.78 -2.93 3.85
C GLY A 264 19.85 -1.75 3.63
N ARG A 265 20.36 -0.70 2.98
CA ARG A 265 19.67 0.59 2.77
C ARG A 265 19.57 1.01 1.30
N ASP A 266 18.62 1.89 0.97
CA ASP A 266 18.50 2.47 -0.36
C ASP A 266 19.38 3.72 -0.52
N GLY A 267 19.17 4.44 -1.61
CA GLY A 267 19.90 5.65 -1.96
C GLY A 267 19.51 6.91 -1.19
N ARG A 268 18.56 6.85 -0.25
CA ARG A 268 18.06 8.06 0.43
C ARG A 268 19.09 8.65 1.38
N ASN A 269 19.02 9.98 1.51
CA ASN A 269 19.94 10.75 2.36
C ASN A 269 19.83 10.39 3.86
N SER A 270 18.64 10.00 4.33
CA SER A 270 18.42 9.52 5.71
C SER A 270 18.86 8.06 5.94
N GLY A 271 19.16 7.32 4.86
CA GLY A 271 19.49 5.89 4.91
C GLY A 271 20.65 5.54 5.84
N PRO A 272 21.82 6.22 5.78
CA PRO A 272 22.96 5.91 6.66
C PRO A 272 22.60 6.00 8.17
N GLN A 273 21.91 7.06 8.58
CA GLN A 273 21.53 7.29 9.98
C GLN A 273 20.52 6.23 10.46
N PHE A 274 19.52 5.91 9.65
CA PHE A 274 18.51 4.91 10.01
C PHE A 274 19.07 3.49 10.01
N GLN A 275 19.98 3.17 9.09
CA GLN A 275 20.69 1.89 9.12
C GLN A 275 21.53 1.75 10.39
N GLU A 276 22.30 2.77 10.77
CA GLU A 276 23.07 2.75 12.02
C GLU A 276 22.18 2.52 13.25
N ALA A 277 21.11 3.30 13.38
CA ALA A 277 20.14 3.16 14.46
C ALA A 277 19.48 1.76 14.50
N LEU A 278 19.10 1.23 13.35
CA LEU A 278 18.53 -0.12 13.22
C LEU A 278 19.53 -1.19 13.69
N VAL A 279 20.77 -1.11 13.19
CA VAL A 279 21.87 -2.04 13.56
C VAL A 279 22.13 -2.00 15.06
N GLU A 280 22.17 -0.82 15.67
CA GLU A 280 22.30 -0.65 17.12
C GLU A 280 21.16 -1.34 17.88
N GLY A 281 19.92 -1.11 17.44
CA GLY A 281 18.72 -1.71 18.04
C GLY A 281 18.74 -3.24 17.99
N LEU A 282 19.02 -3.81 16.81
CA LEU A 282 19.10 -5.26 16.60
C LEU A 282 20.19 -5.87 17.49
N ARG A 283 21.39 -5.29 17.49
CA ARG A 283 22.53 -5.83 18.25
C ARG A 283 22.34 -5.74 19.76
N ALA A 284 21.62 -4.73 20.25
CA ALA A 284 21.29 -4.58 21.66
C ALA A 284 20.40 -5.73 22.20
N THR A 285 19.78 -6.50 21.31
CA THR A 285 19.01 -7.71 21.66
C THR A 285 19.81 -9.01 21.57
N GLY A 286 21.11 -8.91 21.22
CA GLY A 286 21.98 -10.06 21.02
C GLY A 286 21.85 -10.73 19.64
N ARG A 287 21.14 -10.13 18.68
CA ARG A 287 21.13 -10.58 17.28
C ARG A 287 22.39 -10.12 16.55
N ASP A 288 23.00 -11.01 15.79
CA ASP A 288 24.13 -10.68 14.93
C ASP A 288 23.62 -10.00 13.66
N VAL A 289 24.38 -9.03 13.15
CA VAL A 289 24.01 -8.27 11.94
C VAL A 289 25.06 -8.43 10.86
N ILE A 290 24.61 -8.72 9.64
CA ILE A 290 25.41 -8.64 8.41
C ILE A 290 24.92 -7.43 7.62
N ASP A 291 25.73 -6.39 7.55
CA ASP A 291 25.46 -5.18 6.79
C ASP A 291 25.93 -5.33 5.34
N VAL A 292 24.99 -5.36 4.40
CA VAL A 292 25.25 -5.43 2.95
C VAL A 292 25.30 -4.07 2.28
N GLY A 293 25.25 -2.99 3.06
CA GLY A 293 25.44 -1.63 2.59
C GLY A 293 24.24 -1.08 1.81
N ARG A 294 24.55 -0.25 0.81
CA ARG A 294 23.55 0.32 -0.10
C ARG A 294 23.34 -0.66 -1.25
N VAL A 295 22.14 -1.26 -1.33
CA VAL A 295 21.78 -2.26 -2.34
C VAL A 295 20.28 -2.22 -2.66
N PRO A 296 19.83 -2.65 -3.84
CA PRO A 296 18.40 -2.85 -4.11
C PRO A 296 17.73 -3.81 -3.12
N THR A 297 16.44 -3.63 -2.88
CA THR A 297 15.60 -4.54 -2.06
C THR A 297 15.75 -6.01 -2.46
N PRO A 298 15.67 -6.41 -3.74
CA PRO A 298 15.86 -7.82 -4.13
C PRO A 298 17.27 -8.35 -3.86
N VAL A 299 18.31 -7.50 -3.84
CA VAL A 299 19.68 -7.91 -3.51
C VAL A 299 19.80 -8.23 -2.02
N LEU A 300 19.12 -7.48 -1.14
CA LEU A 300 19.02 -7.84 0.27
C LEU A 300 18.32 -9.20 0.45
N TYR A 301 17.20 -9.43 -0.22
CA TYR A 301 16.50 -10.73 -0.14
C TYR A 301 17.37 -11.86 -0.67
N PHE A 302 18.05 -11.68 -1.81
CA PHE A 302 19.06 -12.62 -2.27
C PHE A 302 20.11 -12.91 -1.19
N ALA A 303 20.65 -11.89 -0.53
CA ALA A 303 21.66 -12.07 0.51
C ALA A 303 21.16 -12.94 1.68
N THR A 304 19.88 -12.81 2.07
CA THR A 304 19.30 -13.67 3.12
C THR A 304 19.28 -15.15 2.74
N HIS A 305 19.08 -15.46 1.46
CA HIS A 305 19.12 -16.84 0.95
C HIS A 305 20.55 -17.31 0.73
N TYR A 306 21.39 -16.47 0.10
CA TYR A 306 22.78 -16.78 -0.22
C TYR A 306 23.62 -17.05 1.05
N LEU A 307 23.38 -16.29 2.12
CA LEU A 307 24.05 -16.45 3.40
C LEU A 307 23.32 -17.42 4.34
N ASN A 308 22.21 -18.03 3.88
CA ASN A 308 21.38 -18.97 4.64
C ASN A 308 20.95 -18.44 6.03
N THR A 309 20.60 -17.14 6.09
CA THR A 309 20.11 -16.50 7.32
C THR A 309 18.59 -16.46 7.39
N GLY A 310 17.92 -16.43 6.23
CA GLY A 310 16.46 -16.31 6.11
C GLY A 310 15.86 -15.03 6.70
N SER A 311 16.68 -14.09 7.19
CA SER A 311 16.22 -12.91 7.90
C SER A 311 16.92 -11.66 7.40
N GLY A 312 16.14 -10.63 7.07
CA GLY A 312 16.65 -9.38 6.53
C GLY A 312 15.75 -8.17 6.80
N VAL A 313 16.35 -7.01 7.03
CA VAL A 313 15.64 -5.74 7.21
C VAL A 313 16.19 -4.70 6.25
N ARG A 314 15.30 -4.12 5.46
CA ARG A 314 15.63 -3.19 4.39
C ARG A 314 15.18 -1.78 4.76
N VAL A 315 16.14 -0.86 4.93
CA VAL A 315 15.89 0.57 5.16
C VAL A 315 15.62 1.26 3.84
N THR A 316 14.36 1.50 3.52
CA THR A 316 14.00 2.10 2.23
C THR A 316 12.72 2.91 2.33
N GLY A 317 12.62 4.00 1.55
CA GLY A 317 11.39 4.76 1.29
C GLY A 317 10.57 4.25 0.09
N SER A 318 11.02 3.19 -0.59
CA SER A 318 10.53 2.74 -1.90
C SER A 318 10.43 3.89 -2.91
N HIS A 319 9.28 4.09 -3.54
CA HIS A 319 9.00 5.16 -4.49
C HIS A 319 8.46 6.46 -3.88
N ASN A 320 8.43 6.62 -2.56
CA ASN A 320 7.89 7.83 -1.94
C ASN A 320 8.81 9.05 -2.15
N PRO A 321 8.33 10.29 -1.94
CA PRO A 321 9.17 11.50 -1.96
C PRO A 321 10.44 11.41 -1.10
N PRO A 322 11.51 12.18 -1.38
CA PRO A 322 12.80 12.12 -0.68
C PRO A 322 12.72 12.10 0.85
N GLU A 323 11.77 12.84 1.41
CA GLU A 323 11.54 13.00 2.85
C GLU A 323 10.96 11.76 3.54
N TYR A 324 10.56 10.73 2.79
CA TYR A 324 10.08 9.46 3.33
C TYR A 324 11.21 8.44 3.51
N ASN A 325 11.08 7.59 4.52
CA ASN A 325 11.85 6.35 4.62
C ASN A 325 10.99 5.27 5.31
N GLY A 326 11.55 4.11 5.58
CA GLY A 326 10.81 2.98 6.12
C GLY A 326 11.62 1.71 6.27
N LEU A 327 10.95 0.63 6.67
CA LEU A 327 11.53 -0.70 6.85
C LEU A 327 10.65 -1.76 6.17
N LYS A 328 11.24 -2.56 5.29
CA LYS A 328 10.68 -3.86 4.85
C LYS A 328 11.37 -4.97 5.65
N ILE A 329 10.62 -5.93 6.17
CA ILE A 329 11.10 -6.88 7.19
C ILE A 329 10.78 -8.31 6.77
N MET A 330 11.79 -9.17 6.78
CA MET A 330 11.68 -10.61 6.60
C MET A 330 12.39 -11.32 7.74
N LEU A 331 11.75 -12.30 8.39
CA LEU A 331 12.34 -13.11 9.47
C LEU A 331 12.06 -14.59 9.23
N GLY A 332 13.12 -15.41 9.17
CA GLY A 332 13.00 -16.85 8.99
C GLY A 332 12.35 -17.30 7.67
N GLY A 333 12.39 -16.47 6.62
CA GLY A 333 11.72 -16.71 5.34
C GLY A 333 10.37 -16.03 5.20
N ASP A 334 9.77 -15.57 6.31
CA ASP A 334 8.46 -14.92 6.32
C ASP A 334 8.62 -13.41 6.18
N THR A 335 8.00 -12.82 5.16
CA THR A 335 7.87 -11.35 5.07
C THR A 335 6.76 -10.91 6.01
N LEU A 336 7.05 -9.96 6.92
CA LEU A 336 6.08 -9.53 7.92
C LEU A 336 5.04 -8.58 7.33
N PHE A 337 3.77 -8.79 7.68
CA PHE A 337 2.65 -7.95 7.27
C PHE A 337 1.52 -7.97 8.32
N GLY A 338 0.54 -7.10 8.17
CA GLY A 338 -0.67 -7.04 8.99
C GLY A 338 -0.38 -7.03 10.49
N ASP A 339 -0.86 -8.07 11.17
CA ASP A 339 -0.74 -8.22 12.62
C ASP A 339 0.71 -8.40 13.10
N ASP A 340 1.63 -8.89 12.26
CA ASP A 340 3.05 -8.97 12.61
C ASP A 340 3.64 -7.57 12.82
N ILE A 341 3.35 -6.64 11.90
CA ILE A 341 3.83 -5.25 11.97
C ILE A 341 3.23 -4.54 13.19
N GLN A 342 1.95 -4.78 13.49
CA GLN A 342 1.33 -4.24 14.69
C GLN A 342 1.89 -4.86 15.98
N SER A 343 2.32 -6.12 15.94
CA SER A 343 2.96 -6.79 17.07
C SER A 343 4.34 -6.21 17.36
N LEU A 344 5.11 -5.85 16.32
CA LEU A 344 6.35 -5.09 16.47
C LEU A 344 6.13 -3.74 17.15
N ARG A 345 5.07 -3.02 16.78
CA ARG A 345 4.69 -1.76 17.43
C ARG A 345 4.47 -1.94 18.93
N LYS A 346 3.60 -2.89 19.30
CA LYS A 346 3.26 -3.17 20.71
C LYS A 346 4.52 -3.53 21.51
N ARG A 347 5.39 -4.34 20.90
CA ARG A 347 6.67 -4.71 21.53
C ARG A 347 7.57 -3.49 21.71
N ALA A 348 7.69 -2.64 20.70
CA ALA A 348 8.43 -1.38 20.77
C ALA A 348 7.92 -0.44 21.87
N GLU A 349 6.60 -0.33 22.05
CA GLU A 349 5.96 0.47 23.11
C GLU A 349 6.18 -0.13 24.51
N SER A 350 6.09 -1.46 24.63
CA SER A 350 6.23 -2.17 25.91
C SER A 350 7.66 -2.19 26.46
N GLY A 351 8.66 -2.05 25.59
CA GLY A 351 10.07 -2.21 25.97
C GLY A 351 10.48 -3.66 26.28
N ASP A 352 9.62 -4.65 25.97
CA ASP A 352 9.89 -6.07 26.20
C ASP A 352 10.90 -6.60 25.17
N PHE A 353 12.18 -6.43 25.50
CA PHE A 353 13.29 -6.84 24.66
C PHE A 353 14.27 -7.71 25.46
N PRO A 354 14.81 -8.78 24.84
CA PRO A 354 16.01 -9.39 25.37
C PRO A 354 17.17 -8.40 25.29
N SER A 355 18.16 -8.59 26.16
CA SER A 355 19.39 -7.78 26.19
C SER A 355 20.57 -8.63 25.76
N GLY A 356 21.45 -8.07 24.94
CA GLY A 356 22.65 -8.74 24.46
C GLY A 356 23.56 -7.81 23.68
N LYS A 357 24.63 -8.39 23.13
CA LYS A 357 25.58 -7.69 22.28
C LYS A 357 25.93 -8.53 21.07
N GLY A 358 25.13 -8.39 20.02
CA GLY A 358 25.37 -9.04 18.75
C GLY A 358 26.63 -8.55 18.04
N LYS A 359 27.17 -9.39 17.16
CA LYS A 359 28.27 -9.06 16.25
C LYS A 359 27.76 -8.21 15.10
N LEU A 360 28.68 -7.44 14.51
CA LEU A 360 28.45 -6.72 13.27
C LEU A 360 29.53 -7.16 12.28
N GLN A 361 29.10 -7.55 11.09
CA GLN A 361 29.96 -7.83 9.95
C GLN A 361 29.45 -7.03 8.76
N SER A 362 30.35 -6.61 7.87
CA SER A 362 29.97 -6.03 6.57
C SER A 362 30.35 -7.00 5.46
N MET A 363 29.49 -7.12 4.44
CA MET A 363 29.72 -7.97 3.27
C MET A 363 29.20 -7.29 2.01
N ASP A 364 30.01 -7.21 0.96
CA ASP A 364 29.50 -6.93 -0.38
C ASP A 364 29.00 -8.25 -0.99
N VAL A 365 27.82 -8.20 -1.60
CA VAL A 365 27.11 -9.35 -2.20
C VAL A 365 26.63 -9.04 -3.62
N VAL A 366 26.99 -7.88 -4.17
CA VAL A 366 26.52 -7.45 -5.50
C VAL A 366 27.12 -8.32 -6.59
N ASP A 367 28.40 -8.68 -6.49
CA ASP A 367 29.05 -9.56 -7.46
C ASP A 367 28.48 -10.98 -7.43
N GLU A 368 28.18 -11.49 -6.23
CA GLU A 368 27.49 -12.75 -6.00
C GLU A 368 26.11 -12.77 -6.65
N TYR A 369 25.35 -11.69 -6.46
CA TYR A 369 24.03 -11.53 -7.06
C TYR A 369 24.11 -11.54 -8.59
N VAL A 370 24.98 -10.71 -9.17
CA VAL A 370 25.17 -10.62 -10.63
C VAL A 370 25.58 -11.97 -11.21
N ARG A 371 26.57 -12.62 -10.60
CA ARG A 371 27.03 -13.95 -11.02
C ARG A 371 25.91 -14.98 -10.96
N ARG A 372 25.14 -15.03 -9.87
CA ARG A 372 24.03 -15.99 -9.74
C ARG A 372 22.99 -15.82 -10.85
N VAL A 373 22.67 -14.59 -11.25
CA VAL A 373 21.74 -14.33 -12.36
C VAL A 373 22.35 -14.78 -13.70
N CYS A 374 23.62 -14.43 -13.96
CA CYS A 374 24.31 -14.81 -15.20
C CYS A 374 24.58 -16.32 -15.35
N GLU A 375 24.56 -17.10 -14.26
CA GLU A 375 24.66 -18.56 -14.29
C GLU A 375 23.39 -19.24 -14.83
N ASP A 376 22.25 -18.55 -14.82
CA ASP A 376 20.92 -19.11 -15.10
C ASP A 376 20.27 -18.46 -16.33
N VAL A 377 20.54 -17.17 -16.56
CA VAL A 377 20.11 -16.45 -17.75
C VAL A 377 21.20 -16.53 -18.83
N PRO A 378 20.89 -17.01 -20.05
CA PRO A 378 21.88 -17.11 -21.13
C PRO A 378 22.54 -15.77 -21.45
N VAL A 379 23.88 -15.74 -21.41
CA VAL A 379 24.66 -14.57 -21.83
C VAL A 379 24.58 -14.42 -23.35
N ALA A 380 24.26 -13.22 -23.82
CA ALA A 380 24.11 -12.89 -25.23
C ALA A 380 25.49 -12.76 -25.92
N LEU A 381 26.06 -13.87 -26.40
CA LEU A 381 27.37 -13.89 -27.07
C LEU A 381 27.38 -13.40 -28.54
N GLY A 382 26.21 -13.09 -29.10
CA GLY A 382 26.07 -12.61 -30.49
C GLY A 382 24.74 -11.94 -30.84
N HIS A 383 23.84 -11.79 -29.86
CA HIS A 383 22.51 -11.17 -30.01
C HIS A 383 22.30 -10.17 -28.86
N SER A 384 23.20 -9.19 -28.76
CA SER A 384 23.09 -8.13 -27.76
C SER A 384 21.91 -7.23 -28.08
N PHE A 385 20.97 -7.08 -27.13
CA PHE A 385 20.01 -5.99 -27.18
C PHE A 385 20.69 -4.68 -26.79
N ARG A 386 20.26 -3.58 -27.40
CA ARG A 386 20.46 -2.23 -26.88
C ARG A 386 19.33 -1.90 -25.92
N VAL A 387 19.66 -1.77 -24.64
CA VAL A 387 18.72 -1.56 -23.54
C VAL A 387 18.92 -0.17 -22.97
N VAL A 388 17.85 0.63 -22.90
CA VAL A 388 17.86 1.88 -22.12
C VAL A 388 17.43 1.55 -20.69
N VAL A 389 18.21 1.96 -19.70
CA VAL A 389 17.95 1.68 -18.28
C VAL A 389 17.79 2.99 -17.54
N ASP A 390 16.57 3.25 -17.07
CA ASP A 390 16.22 4.38 -16.23
C ASP A 390 16.10 3.93 -14.78
N CYS A 391 16.90 4.51 -13.89
CA CYS A 391 16.83 4.20 -12.46
C CYS A 391 16.23 5.35 -11.62
N GLY A 392 15.83 6.47 -12.23
CA GLY A 392 15.27 7.62 -11.52
C GLY A 392 16.08 8.10 -10.31
N ASN A 393 17.41 7.98 -10.37
CA ASN A 393 18.37 8.22 -9.28
C ASN A 393 18.21 7.32 -8.05
N GLY A 394 17.40 6.26 -8.14
CA GLY A 394 17.22 5.22 -7.14
C GLY A 394 18.39 4.23 -7.09
N VAL A 395 18.36 3.35 -6.08
CA VAL A 395 19.47 2.42 -5.78
C VAL A 395 19.66 1.33 -6.85
N ALA A 396 18.67 1.10 -7.71
CA ALA A 396 18.77 0.16 -8.83
C ALA A 396 19.97 0.47 -9.76
N GLY A 397 20.39 1.74 -9.84
CA GLY A 397 21.53 2.18 -10.66
C GLY A 397 22.87 1.53 -10.30
N GLU A 398 23.04 1.02 -9.07
CA GLU A 398 24.26 0.32 -8.67
C GLU A 398 24.37 -1.10 -9.25
N VAL A 399 23.25 -1.70 -9.66
CA VAL A 399 23.19 -3.12 -10.01
C VAL A 399 22.62 -3.36 -11.40
N ALA A 400 21.54 -2.68 -11.79
CA ALA A 400 20.85 -2.97 -13.05
C ALA A 400 21.73 -2.77 -14.30
N PRO A 401 22.47 -1.65 -14.46
CA PRO A 401 23.38 -1.49 -15.60
C PRO A 401 24.52 -2.53 -15.60
N LYS A 402 25.07 -2.85 -14.42
CA LYS A 402 26.14 -3.84 -14.26
C LYS A 402 25.67 -5.24 -14.65
N LEU A 403 24.49 -5.64 -14.20
CA LEU A 403 23.87 -6.93 -14.51
C LEU A 403 23.60 -7.07 -16.01
N LEU A 404 22.97 -6.08 -16.63
CA LEU A 404 22.62 -6.14 -18.06
C LEU A 404 23.87 -6.19 -18.96
N ARG A 405 24.94 -5.48 -18.59
CA ARG A 405 26.24 -5.61 -19.27
C ARG A 405 26.86 -6.99 -19.07
N ALA A 406 26.79 -7.56 -17.87
CA ALA A 406 27.28 -8.91 -17.60
C ALA A 406 26.53 -9.98 -18.41
N LEU A 407 25.25 -9.74 -18.72
CA LEU A 407 24.45 -10.56 -19.64
C LEU A 407 24.78 -10.33 -21.12
N GLY A 408 25.70 -9.42 -21.45
CA GLY A 408 26.19 -9.18 -22.82
C GLY A 408 25.38 -8.15 -23.61
N HIS A 409 24.64 -7.26 -22.94
CA HIS A 409 23.83 -6.22 -23.61
C HIS A 409 24.54 -4.86 -23.69
N ASP A 410 24.18 -4.07 -24.71
CA ASP A 410 24.58 -2.67 -24.85
C ASP A 410 23.63 -1.81 -23.99
N VAL A 411 24.16 -1.13 -22.98
CA VAL A 411 23.35 -0.44 -21.97
C VAL A 411 23.53 1.07 -22.08
N VAL A 412 22.43 1.76 -22.36
CA VAL A 412 22.30 3.22 -22.30
C VAL A 412 21.68 3.58 -20.95
N GLU A 413 22.44 4.27 -20.11
CA GLU A 413 21.99 4.67 -18.78
C GLU A 413 21.22 6.01 -18.81
N LEU A 414 20.10 6.05 -18.10
CA LEU A 414 19.36 7.24 -17.72
C LEU A 414 19.28 7.28 -16.19
N PHE A 415 19.71 8.40 -15.62
CA PHE A 415 19.56 8.69 -14.18
C PHE A 415 20.00 7.52 -13.26
N CYS A 416 21.09 6.83 -13.63
CA CYS A 416 21.62 5.67 -12.88
C CYS A 416 22.59 6.07 -11.75
N GLU A 417 23.03 7.33 -11.70
CA GLU A 417 23.75 7.84 -10.54
C GLU A 417 22.78 7.99 -9.35
N VAL A 418 23.10 7.31 -8.24
CA VAL A 418 22.27 7.32 -7.04
C VAL A 418 22.32 8.69 -6.37
N ASP A 419 21.18 9.38 -6.34
CA ASP A 419 20.98 10.66 -5.69
C ASP A 419 19.63 10.66 -4.96
N GLY A 420 19.68 10.66 -3.62
CA GLY A 420 18.50 10.61 -2.77
C GLY A 420 17.61 11.87 -2.82
N ASN A 421 18.00 12.90 -3.57
CA ASN A 421 17.16 14.07 -3.86
C ASN A 421 16.21 13.85 -5.06
N PHE A 422 16.40 12.78 -5.84
CA PHE A 422 15.64 12.47 -7.04
C PHE A 422 15.46 13.67 -8.00
N PRO A 423 16.56 14.29 -8.48
CA PRO A 423 16.53 15.61 -9.13
C PRO A 423 15.89 15.64 -10.53
N ASN A 424 15.66 14.48 -11.16
CA ASN A 424 15.18 14.40 -12.55
C ASN A 424 13.67 14.15 -12.62
N HIS A 425 13.24 12.97 -12.20
CA HIS A 425 11.85 12.61 -11.97
C HIS A 425 11.79 11.63 -10.82
N HIS A 426 10.59 11.39 -10.32
CA HIS A 426 10.41 10.44 -9.23
C HIS A 426 10.65 9.00 -9.72
N PRO A 427 11.31 8.12 -8.94
CA PRO A 427 11.54 6.74 -9.34
C PRO A 427 10.29 5.90 -9.08
N ASP A 428 9.22 6.21 -9.81
CA ASP A 428 7.96 5.47 -9.82
C ASP A 428 7.54 5.16 -11.27
N PRO A 429 7.91 3.98 -11.79
CA PRO A 429 7.60 3.59 -13.17
C PRO A 429 6.12 3.26 -13.39
N SER A 430 5.28 3.29 -12.34
CA SER A 430 3.83 3.10 -12.49
C SER A 430 3.10 4.35 -12.98
N ASP A 431 3.73 5.52 -12.83
CA ASP A 431 3.26 6.78 -13.40
C ASP A 431 3.87 6.99 -14.80
N PRO A 432 3.06 6.98 -15.87
CA PRO A 432 3.54 7.22 -17.23
C PRO A 432 4.32 8.53 -17.42
N ALA A 433 4.07 9.56 -16.60
CA ALA A 433 4.80 10.82 -16.67
C ALA A 433 6.30 10.61 -16.43
N ASN A 434 6.66 9.71 -15.51
CA ASN A 434 8.05 9.37 -15.18
C ASN A 434 8.74 8.56 -16.29
N LEU A 435 8.01 8.00 -17.25
CA LEU A 435 8.57 7.23 -18.37
C LEU A 435 8.86 8.08 -19.61
N THR A 436 8.57 9.39 -19.56
CA THR A 436 8.69 10.28 -20.72
C THR A 436 10.13 10.32 -21.28
N TYR A 437 11.14 10.43 -20.41
CA TYR A 437 12.54 10.40 -20.81
C TYR A 437 12.93 9.06 -21.40
N LEU A 438 12.59 7.96 -20.72
CA LEU A 438 12.84 6.60 -21.21
C LEU A 438 12.26 6.38 -22.62
N ILE A 439 10.98 6.72 -22.84
CA ILE A 439 10.32 6.60 -24.15
C ILE A 439 11.05 7.40 -25.22
N GLY A 440 11.44 8.64 -24.91
CA GLY A 440 12.20 9.50 -25.81
C GLY A 440 13.57 8.91 -26.17
N THR A 441 14.31 8.43 -25.18
CA THR A 441 15.65 7.87 -25.36
C THR A 441 15.62 6.53 -26.08
N VAL A 442 14.64 5.65 -25.81
CA VAL A 442 14.46 4.40 -26.57
C VAL A 442 14.32 4.69 -28.06
N LYS A 443 13.48 5.67 -28.44
CA LYS A 443 13.31 6.09 -29.84
C LYS A 443 14.57 6.73 -30.41
N GLN A 444 15.19 7.64 -29.66
CA GLN A 444 16.38 8.37 -30.12
C GLN A 444 17.58 7.44 -30.36
N GLN A 445 17.77 6.44 -29.50
CA GLN A 445 18.88 5.49 -29.58
C GLN A 445 18.60 4.30 -30.47
N ASN A 446 17.39 4.20 -31.04
CA ASN A 446 16.85 3.00 -31.70
C ASN A 446 17.10 1.75 -30.83
N ALA A 447 16.77 1.86 -29.55
CA ALA A 447 16.96 0.77 -28.59
C ALA A 447 15.89 -0.31 -28.75
N ASP A 448 16.25 -1.54 -28.42
CA ASP A 448 15.37 -2.70 -28.53
C ASP A 448 14.35 -2.78 -27.38
N ILE A 449 14.68 -2.19 -26.23
CA ILE A 449 13.81 -2.15 -25.06
C ILE A 449 14.26 -1.07 -24.07
N GLY A 450 13.31 -0.55 -23.31
CA GLY A 450 13.54 0.34 -22.18
C GLY A 450 13.08 -0.30 -20.88
N PHE A 451 13.90 -0.18 -19.84
CA PHE A 451 13.59 -0.60 -18.48
C PHE A 451 13.65 0.60 -17.53
N ALA A 452 12.60 0.78 -16.73
CA ALA A 452 12.58 1.76 -15.64
C ALA A 452 12.43 1.03 -14.31
N PHE A 453 13.29 1.33 -13.34
CA PHE A 453 13.20 0.78 -11.99
C PHE A 453 12.61 1.80 -11.02
N ASP A 454 11.92 1.31 -10.00
CA ASP A 454 11.51 2.14 -8.88
C ASP A 454 12.66 2.39 -7.88
N GLY A 455 12.41 3.25 -6.89
CA GLY A 455 13.47 3.79 -6.01
C GLY A 455 14.31 2.75 -5.29
N ASP A 456 13.73 1.58 -4.97
CA ASP A 456 14.41 0.46 -4.30
C ASP A 456 14.62 -0.79 -5.16
N GLY A 457 14.17 -0.75 -6.42
CA GLY A 457 14.49 -1.73 -7.46
C GLY A 457 13.72 -3.05 -7.38
N ASP A 458 12.57 -3.08 -6.71
CA ASP A 458 11.69 -4.26 -6.65
C ASP A 458 10.54 -4.20 -7.67
N ARG A 459 10.40 -3.09 -8.41
CA ARG A 459 9.45 -2.94 -9.52
C ARG A 459 10.11 -2.52 -10.82
N LEU A 460 9.51 -2.95 -11.92
CA LEU A 460 10.00 -2.74 -13.29
C LEU A 460 8.88 -2.18 -14.18
N GLY A 461 9.14 -1.03 -14.79
CA GLY A 461 8.45 -0.53 -15.97
C GLY A 461 9.17 -0.97 -17.25
N VAL A 462 8.40 -1.31 -18.27
CA VAL A 462 8.93 -1.79 -19.56
C VAL A 462 8.37 -0.94 -20.69
N VAL A 463 9.24 -0.54 -21.61
CA VAL A 463 8.90 0.24 -22.81
C VAL A 463 9.43 -0.49 -24.04
N ASP A 464 8.59 -0.69 -25.05
CA ASP A 464 8.99 -1.33 -26.31
C ASP A 464 9.69 -0.34 -27.28
N PRO A 465 10.28 -0.79 -28.41
CA PRO A 465 10.93 0.09 -29.39
C PRO A 465 10.04 1.19 -29.96
N GLY A 466 8.73 0.96 -30.02
CA GLY A 466 7.72 1.94 -30.46
C GLY A 466 7.42 3.00 -29.41
N GLY A 467 7.94 2.86 -28.20
CA GLY A 467 7.66 3.71 -27.05
C GLY A 467 6.36 3.38 -26.34
N ARG A 468 5.80 2.18 -26.54
CA ARG A 468 4.60 1.74 -25.83
C ARG A 468 4.99 1.15 -24.48
N ILE A 469 4.26 1.53 -23.44
CA ILE A 469 4.40 0.96 -22.11
C ILE A 469 3.83 -0.46 -22.13
N ILE A 470 4.61 -1.43 -21.66
CA ILE A 470 4.19 -2.81 -21.47
C ILE A 470 3.85 -3.00 -19.99
N TRP A 471 2.56 -2.98 -19.69
CA TRP A 471 2.05 -3.09 -18.32
C TRP A 471 2.38 -4.45 -17.67
N PRO A 472 2.51 -4.51 -16.32
CA PRO A 472 2.93 -5.72 -15.61
C PRO A 472 2.04 -6.95 -15.84
N ASP A 473 0.75 -6.76 -16.12
CA ASP A 473 -0.17 -7.84 -16.48
C ASP A 473 0.18 -8.49 -17.83
N MET A 474 0.54 -7.70 -18.84
CA MET A 474 1.04 -8.20 -20.12
C MET A 474 2.42 -8.84 -19.99
N GLN A 475 3.30 -8.30 -19.14
CA GLN A 475 4.58 -8.94 -18.81
C GLN A 475 4.34 -10.32 -18.18
N MET A 476 3.39 -10.41 -17.25
CA MET A 476 3.01 -11.67 -16.60
C MET A 476 2.49 -12.70 -17.61
N MET A 477 1.75 -12.30 -18.64
CA MET A 477 1.34 -13.23 -19.71
C MET A 477 2.55 -13.84 -20.43
N LEU A 478 3.58 -13.03 -20.72
CA LEU A 478 4.81 -13.51 -21.34
C LEU A 478 5.59 -14.45 -20.40
N PHE A 479 5.76 -14.07 -19.13
CA PHE A 479 6.45 -14.90 -18.14
C PHE A 479 5.73 -16.21 -17.89
N ALA A 480 4.40 -16.19 -17.75
CA ALA A 480 3.60 -17.39 -17.54
C ALA A 480 3.71 -18.35 -18.72
N LYS A 481 3.72 -17.83 -19.95
CA LYS A 481 3.94 -18.65 -21.14
C LYS A 481 5.31 -19.32 -21.10
N ASP A 482 6.38 -18.58 -20.86
CA ASP A 482 7.74 -19.15 -20.80
C ASP A 482 7.90 -20.21 -19.70
N VAL A 483 7.35 -19.95 -18.51
CA VAL A 483 7.44 -20.85 -17.35
C VAL A 483 6.58 -22.12 -17.51
N LEU A 484 5.42 -22.03 -18.18
CA LEU A 484 4.50 -23.15 -18.37
C LEU A 484 4.77 -23.97 -19.64
N GLY A 485 5.42 -23.37 -20.66
CA GLY A 485 5.66 -23.96 -21.99
C GLY A 485 4.60 -23.61 -23.03
#